data_AF-A0A0C2ZY19-F1
#
_entry.id   AF-A0A0C2ZY19-F1
#
_cell.length_a   1.000
_cell.length_b   1.000
_cell.length_c   1.000
_cell.angle_alpha   90.00
_cell.angle_beta   90.00
_cell.angle_gamma   90.00
#
_symmetry.space_group_name_H-M   'P 1'
#
loop_
_entity.id
_entity.type
_entity.pdbx_description
1 polymer ?
#
loop_
_entity_poly.entity_id
_entity_poly.type
_entity_poly.pdbx_seq_one_letter_code
_entity_poly.pdbx_strand_id
1 'polypeptide(L)'
;MKTPLITLSIVAFLWVGCGDTSAPQTYTGQLVDSYIQNANYTCADGTKGITDANGTFSCQTAPVQFHLNALKLGEIATLPTDGQVFPQELLGLSRNDTNDSRVIAMARFLQSCDDDNRSSNGIRIRESIKEVFQTSTTFDASEIENYVAQINTQLETNITLISTEAATAHLEASVTLAASVKALDTLPPAVVSALLSPQSQLSQEVLDALAYMLNEERLAYDIYNYLYAYHNDSTLKQLTNIATKSESTHIQSVQLLVKKYAPNYDAFTNIDLTALDYVDTTLGEMNASTYDINAIQTLYTTLVTKGKISRRDALEVGCMVEVTDINDLNEDINLSKASNAADVTTVFEFLRDASYTHYWAFDKALKAMGVTNGCCGAGESYCHPEYPNVPQGQGKH
;
A
#
# COMPACT_ATOMS: atom_id res chain seq x y z
N MET A 1 -62.32 52.69 -26.48
CA MET A 1 -62.10 51.85 -25.27
C MET A 1 -60.67 51.37 -25.28
N LYS A 2 -60.04 51.41 -24.11
CA LYS A 2 -58.60 51.29 -23.84
C LYS A 2 -58.12 49.83 -23.93
N THR A 3 -56.90 49.62 -24.43
CA THR A 3 -55.90 48.73 -23.81
C THR A 3 -54.48 49.05 -24.29
N PRO A 4 -53.45 48.95 -23.43
CA PRO A 4 -52.16 49.63 -23.59
C PRO A 4 -51.01 48.71 -24.08
N LEU A 5 -49.97 49.35 -24.62
CA LEU A 5 -48.64 48.78 -24.91
C LEU A 5 -47.91 48.43 -23.60
N ILE A 6 -47.27 47.26 -23.55
CA ILE A 6 -46.32 46.87 -22.51
C ILE A 6 -44.91 46.89 -23.12
N THR A 7 -44.06 47.68 -22.49
CA THR A 7 -42.64 47.93 -22.75
C THR A 7 -41.75 46.76 -22.32
N LEU A 8 -40.76 46.47 -23.15
CA LEU A 8 -39.68 45.50 -22.94
C LEU A 8 -38.55 46.16 -22.12
N SER A 9 -38.33 45.72 -20.88
CA SER A 9 -37.22 46.19 -20.03
C SER A 9 -35.99 45.30 -20.21
N ILE A 10 -34.90 45.87 -20.70
CA ILE A 10 -33.56 45.27 -20.74
C ILE A 10 -32.87 45.65 -19.42
N VAL A 11 -32.57 44.65 -18.59
CA VAL A 11 -31.81 44.81 -17.34
C VAL A 11 -30.34 44.57 -17.64
N ALA A 12 -29.53 45.61 -17.51
CA ALA A 12 -28.08 45.53 -17.53
C ALA A 12 -27.56 44.98 -16.20
N PHE A 13 -26.95 43.80 -16.22
CA PHE A 13 -26.25 43.23 -15.06
C PHE A 13 -24.81 43.74 -15.03
N LEU A 14 -24.51 44.53 -14.01
CA LEU A 14 -23.17 44.96 -13.63
C LEU A 14 -22.38 43.72 -13.14
N TRP A 15 -21.27 43.43 -13.81
CA TRP A 15 -20.27 42.47 -13.33
C TRP A 15 -19.53 43.08 -12.13
N VAL A 16 -19.81 42.56 -10.94
CA VAL A 16 -18.93 42.71 -9.78
C VAL A 16 -17.88 41.61 -9.90
N GLY A 17 -16.63 42.00 -10.17
CA GLY A 17 -15.48 41.10 -10.14
C GLY A 17 -15.27 40.59 -8.72
N CYS A 18 -15.60 39.31 -8.51
CA CYS A 18 -15.18 38.56 -7.34
C CYS A 18 -13.71 38.17 -7.58
N GLY A 19 -12.81 38.66 -6.73
CA GLY A 19 -11.42 38.20 -6.74
C GLY A 19 -11.37 36.77 -6.22
N ASP A 20 -11.15 35.81 -7.12
CA ASP A 20 -10.71 34.47 -6.75
C ASP A 20 -9.29 34.57 -6.19
N THR A 21 -9.17 34.77 -4.88
CA THR A 21 -7.95 34.36 -4.18
C THR A 21 -7.96 32.84 -4.16
N SER A 22 -7.38 32.22 -5.18
CA SER A 22 -7.02 30.80 -5.13
C SER A 22 -6.28 30.58 -3.81
N ALA A 23 -6.78 29.68 -2.96
CA ALA A 23 -6.06 29.27 -1.76
C ALA A 23 -4.61 28.92 -2.16
N PRO A 24 -3.59 29.31 -1.37
CA PRO A 24 -2.21 28.97 -1.67
C PRO A 24 -2.13 27.46 -1.94
N GLN A 25 -1.54 27.07 -3.07
CA GLN A 25 -1.32 25.66 -3.35
C GLN A 25 -0.33 25.13 -2.33
N THR A 26 -0.84 24.39 -1.36
CA THR A 26 -0.04 23.63 -0.42
C THR A 26 0.28 22.30 -1.07
N TYR A 27 1.56 21.97 -1.20
CA TYR A 27 1.96 20.61 -1.55
C TYR A 27 2.54 19.92 -0.33
N THR A 28 2.08 18.70 -0.11
CA THR A 28 2.42 17.85 1.03
C THR A 28 3.34 16.75 0.55
N GLY A 29 4.37 16.44 1.35
CA GLY A 29 5.28 15.34 1.09
C GLY A 29 5.56 14.56 2.37
N GLN A 30 6.33 13.49 2.26
CA GLN A 30 6.74 12.62 3.35
C GLN A 30 8.25 12.44 3.35
N LEU A 31 8.88 12.53 4.52
CA LEU A 31 10.29 12.22 4.71
C LEU A 31 10.45 10.73 5.07
N VAL A 32 11.22 9.98 4.27
CA VAL A 32 11.22 8.50 4.26
C VAL A 32 12.64 7.90 4.25
N ASP A 33 12.97 7.19 5.31
CA ASP A 33 13.89 6.04 5.44
C ASP A 33 13.17 5.14 6.46
N SER A 34 12.01 4.59 6.07
CA SER A 34 10.79 4.55 6.93
C SER A 34 10.35 5.95 7.39
N TYR A 35 9.10 6.14 7.80
CA TYR A 35 8.65 7.51 8.08
C TYR A 35 9.40 8.14 9.22
N ILE A 36 10.05 9.27 8.92
CA ILE A 36 10.85 9.99 9.89
C ILE A 36 9.92 10.95 10.62
N GLN A 37 9.54 10.59 11.84
CA GLN A 37 8.76 11.42 12.73
C GLN A 37 9.67 12.40 13.47
N ASN A 38 9.11 13.58 13.75
CA ASN A 38 9.68 14.61 14.60
C ASN A 38 10.87 15.39 14.00
N ALA A 39 11.17 15.26 12.71
CA ALA A 39 12.15 16.09 12.03
C ALA A 39 11.59 17.50 11.80
N ASN A 40 12.39 18.54 12.05
CA ASN A 40 12.00 19.91 11.75
C ASN A 40 12.10 20.16 10.25
N TYR A 41 11.17 20.92 9.68
CA TYR A 41 11.30 21.45 8.32
C TYR A 41 11.11 22.96 8.28
N THR A 42 11.77 23.62 7.33
CA THR A 42 11.61 25.04 7.00
C THR A 42 11.41 25.18 5.50
N CYS A 43 10.29 25.78 5.10
CA CYS A 43 9.95 26.07 3.70
C CYS A 43 10.53 27.44 3.29
N ALA A 44 10.60 27.71 1.98
CA ALA A 44 11.18 28.96 1.46
C ALA A 44 10.41 30.24 1.84
N ASP A 45 9.11 30.13 2.11
CA ASP A 45 8.26 31.22 2.60
C ASP A 45 8.46 31.50 4.11
N GLY A 46 9.34 30.74 4.78
CA GLY A 46 9.60 30.82 6.21
C GLY A 46 8.68 29.96 7.08
N THR A 47 7.72 29.24 6.48
CA THR A 47 6.88 28.28 7.20
C THR A 47 7.77 27.21 7.85
N LYS A 48 7.48 26.91 9.11
CA LYS A 48 8.18 25.87 9.88
C LYS A 48 7.20 24.85 10.39
N GLY A 49 7.65 23.62 10.49
CA GLY A 49 6.86 22.55 11.09
C GLY A 49 7.74 21.39 11.53
N ILE A 50 7.05 20.32 11.91
CA ILE A 50 7.62 19.07 12.36
C ILE A 50 6.93 17.95 11.59
N THR A 51 7.67 16.94 11.14
CA THR A 51 7.09 15.77 10.48
C THR A 51 6.25 14.94 11.46
N ASP A 52 5.08 14.49 11.03
CA ASP A 52 4.21 13.63 11.84
C ASP A 52 4.65 12.15 11.83
N ALA A 53 3.83 11.26 12.42
CA ALA A 53 4.13 9.82 12.47
C ALA A 53 4.22 9.16 11.08
N ASN A 54 3.68 9.78 10.03
CA ASN A 54 3.79 9.36 8.64
C ASN A 54 4.82 10.20 7.87
N GLY A 55 5.74 10.85 8.57
CA GLY A 55 6.80 11.67 7.96
C GLY A 55 6.28 12.92 7.26
N THR A 56 5.01 13.27 7.45
CA THR A 56 4.32 14.27 6.62
C THR A 56 4.82 15.68 6.92
N PHE A 57 5.15 16.43 5.88
CA PHE A 57 5.43 17.86 5.94
C PHE A 57 4.58 18.62 4.92
N SER A 58 4.35 19.90 5.16
CA SER A 58 3.47 20.73 4.33
C SER A 58 4.09 22.10 4.06
N CYS A 59 4.24 22.45 2.80
CA CYS A 59 4.84 23.71 2.36
C CYS A 59 4.05 24.34 1.20
N GLN A 60 4.13 25.66 1.05
CA GLN A 60 3.59 26.37 -0.12
C GLN A 60 4.67 26.61 -1.18
N THR A 61 5.94 26.68 -0.77
CA THR A 61 7.07 27.01 -1.66
C THR A 61 8.34 26.25 -1.30
N ALA A 62 9.11 25.86 -2.32
CA ALA A 62 10.40 25.19 -2.20
C ALA A 62 11.55 26.22 -2.27
N PRO A 63 12.76 25.92 -1.77
CA PRO A 63 13.19 24.65 -1.18
C PRO A 63 12.55 24.33 0.17
N VAL A 64 12.58 23.04 0.54
CA VAL A 64 12.23 22.55 1.88
C VAL A 64 13.50 22.02 2.52
N GLN A 65 13.87 22.59 3.66
CA GLN A 65 15.07 22.22 4.43
C GLN A 65 14.68 21.39 5.64
N PHE A 66 15.33 20.25 5.83
CA PHE A 66 15.07 19.34 6.96
C PHE A 66 16.20 19.42 8.00
N HIS A 67 15.83 19.34 9.27
CA HIS A 67 16.74 19.53 10.39
C HIS A 67 16.38 18.65 11.59
N LEU A 68 17.38 18.34 12.41
CA LEU A 68 17.19 18.00 13.82
C LEU A 68 17.59 19.23 14.64
N ASN A 69 16.60 20.04 15.04
CA ASN A 69 16.84 21.37 15.62
C ASN A 69 17.80 22.23 14.77
N ALA A 70 19.03 22.48 15.21
CA ALA A 70 20.01 23.29 14.47
C ALA A 70 20.94 22.48 13.53
N LEU A 71 20.86 21.15 13.56
CA LEU A 71 21.58 20.27 12.62
C LEU A 71 20.77 20.15 11.32
N LYS A 72 21.23 20.79 10.23
CA LYS A 72 20.62 20.66 8.91
C LYS A 72 20.96 19.30 8.28
N LEU A 73 19.96 18.47 8.06
CA LEU A 73 20.09 17.17 7.39
C LEU A 73 20.29 17.34 5.88
N GLY A 74 19.57 18.29 5.28
CA GLY A 74 19.65 18.55 3.85
C GLY A 74 18.45 19.35 3.36
N GLU A 75 18.26 19.41 2.04
CA GLU A 75 17.14 20.13 1.44
C GLU A 75 16.72 19.53 0.10
N ILE A 76 15.47 19.78 -0.28
CA ILE A 76 14.96 19.51 -1.62
C ILE A 76 14.56 20.82 -2.29
N ALA A 77 14.95 20.98 -3.56
CA ALA A 77 14.54 22.12 -4.38
C ALA A 77 13.15 21.93 -5.01
N THR A 78 12.73 20.69 -5.19
CA THR A 78 11.43 20.30 -5.77
C THR A 78 10.93 19.03 -5.10
N LEU A 79 9.63 18.93 -4.86
CA LEU A 79 9.04 17.70 -4.34
C LEU A 79 9.07 16.60 -5.43
N PRO A 80 9.49 15.37 -5.10
CA PRO A 80 9.38 14.23 -6.00
C PRO A 80 7.91 13.96 -6.38
N THR A 81 7.67 13.38 -7.58
CA THR A 81 6.31 13.22 -8.11
C THR A 81 5.42 12.29 -7.29
N ASP A 82 6.03 11.39 -6.51
CA ASP A 82 5.34 10.48 -5.59
C ASP A 82 5.21 11.04 -4.17
N GLY A 83 5.67 12.27 -3.94
CA GLY A 83 5.60 12.94 -2.64
C GLY A 83 6.56 12.40 -1.58
N GLN A 84 7.35 11.35 -1.88
CA GLN A 84 8.30 10.76 -0.92
C GLN A 84 9.69 11.35 -1.11
N VAL A 85 10.34 11.72 0.00
CA VAL A 85 11.67 12.33 0.04
C VAL A 85 12.59 11.43 0.84
N PHE A 86 13.63 10.89 0.20
CA PHE A 86 14.59 9.98 0.80
C PHE A 86 15.91 10.68 1.18
N PRO A 87 16.75 10.11 2.08
CA PRO A 87 18.07 10.64 2.43
C PRO A 87 18.96 11.02 1.22
N GLN A 88 18.88 10.24 0.14
CA GLN A 88 19.59 10.50 -1.12
C GLN A 88 19.24 11.89 -1.67
N GLU A 89 17.95 12.22 -1.71
CA GLU A 89 17.45 13.46 -2.30
C GLU A 89 17.79 14.66 -1.41
N LEU A 90 17.83 14.49 -0.09
CA LEU A 90 18.33 15.52 0.86
C LEU A 90 19.78 15.91 0.60
N LEU A 91 20.57 14.97 0.07
CA LEU A 91 21.99 15.13 -0.27
C LEU A 91 22.22 15.50 -1.75
N GLY A 92 21.14 15.71 -2.51
CA GLY A 92 21.20 16.05 -3.94
C GLY A 92 21.61 14.89 -4.84
N LEU A 93 21.40 13.65 -4.39
CA LEU A 93 21.72 12.42 -5.12
C LEU A 93 20.50 11.79 -5.76
N SER A 94 20.74 10.87 -6.70
CA SER A 94 19.69 10.03 -7.27
C SER A 94 19.12 9.10 -6.18
N ARG A 95 17.80 8.91 -6.17
CA ARG A 95 17.13 7.98 -5.22
C ARG A 95 17.71 6.57 -5.25
N ASN A 96 18.19 6.11 -6.41
CA ASN A 96 18.77 4.78 -6.56
C ASN A 96 20.22 4.67 -6.01
N ASP A 97 20.82 5.77 -5.54
CA ASP A 97 22.18 5.79 -5.00
C ASP A 97 22.18 5.52 -3.49
N THR A 98 21.80 4.30 -3.11
CA THR A 98 21.76 3.83 -1.70
C THR A 98 23.15 3.53 -1.13
N ASN A 99 24.18 3.47 -1.98
CA ASN A 99 25.54 3.04 -1.64
C ASN A 99 26.53 4.22 -1.44
N ASP A 100 26.12 5.46 -1.69
CA ASP A 100 26.95 6.64 -1.38
C ASP A 100 27.26 6.68 0.13
N SER A 101 28.54 6.91 0.48
CA SER A 101 28.98 6.88 1.88
C SER A 101 28.29 7.91 2.77
N ARG A 102 27.83 9.03 2.20
CA ARG A 102 27.08 10.06 2.93
C ARG A 102 25.63 9.63 3.15
N VAL A 103 25.02 8.92 2.19
CA VAL A 103 23.68 8.34 2.32
C VAL A 103 23.70 7.28 3.42
N ILE A 104 24.67 6.37 3.38
CA ILE A 104 24.86 5.35 4.43
C ILE A 104 25.06 6.01 5.79
N ALA A 105 25.90 7.04 5.89
CA ALA A 105 26.13 7.75 7.15
C ALA A 105 24.85 8.40 7.69
N MET A 106 24.06 9.04 6.82
CA MET A 106 22.77 9.65 7.18
C MET A 106 21.77 8.60 7.67
N ALA A 107 21.58 7.52 6.90
CA ALA A 107 20.69 6.42 7.25
C ALA A 107 21.07 5.79 8.60
N ARG A 108 22.36 5.48 8.78
CA ARG A 108 22.88 4.95 10.06
C ARG A 108 22.58 5.90 11.21
N PHE A 109 22.84 7.20 11.05
CA PHE A 109 22.59 8.18 12.10
C PHE A 109 21.11 8.29 12.46
N LEU A 110 20.23 8.44 11.46
CA LEU A 110 18.79 8.62 11.67
C LEU A 110 18.16 7.37 12.30
N GLN A 111 18.46 6.17 11.76
CA GLN A 111 17.96 4.91 12.29
C GLN A 111 18.46 4.61 13.70
N SER A 112 19.69 5.04 14.05
CA SER A 112 20.20 4.88 15.42
C SER A 112 19.60 5.88 16.42
N CYS A 113 19.02 6.96 15.93
CA CYS A 113 18.29 7.92 16.76
C CYS A 113 16.82 7.52 16.97
N ASP A 114 16.39 6.42 16.35
CA ASP A 114 15.09 5.83 16.58
C ASP A 114 14.94 5.39 18.04
N ASP A 115 13.73 5.50 18.57
CA ASP A 115 13.54 5.50 20.01
C ASP A 115 13.15 4.16 20.63
N ASP A 116 12.78 3.19 19.79
CA ASP A 116 12.55 1.80 20.17
C ASP A 116 13.53 0.82 19.47
N ASN A 117 14.45 1.36 18.65
CA ASN A 117 15.41 0.62 17.83
C ASN A 117 14.73 -0.32 16.81
N ARG A 118 13.54 0.04 16.31
CA ARG A 118 12.79 -0.72 15.32
C ARG A 118 12.37 0.17 14.14
N SER A 119 13.34 0.69 13.41
CA SER A 119 13.13 1.65 12.30
C SER A 119 12.03 1.28 11.27
N SER A 120 11.73 -0.01 11.09
CA SER A 120 10.68 -0.48 10.19
C SER A 120 9.26 -0.06 10.62
N ASN A 121 9.03 0.30 11.89
CA ASN A 121 7.76 0.84 12.40
C ASN A 121 7.69 2.38 12.39
N GLY A 122 8.64 3.01 11.70
CA GLY A 122 8.86 4.46 11.72
C GLY A 122 10.20 4.76 12.39
N ILE A 123 10.81 5.88 12.01
CA ILE A 123 11.95 6.43 12.74
C ILE A 123 11.42 7.56 13.62
N ARG A 124 11.26 7.29 14.92
CA ARG A 124 10.77 8.29 15.88
C ARG A 124 11.93 8.97 16.59
N ILE A 125 12.29 10.17 16.13
CA ILE A 125 13.35 10.94 16.78
C ILE A 125 12.83 11.55 18.09
N ARG A 126 13.40 11.16 19.24
CA ARG A 126 13.05 11.74 20.55
C ARG A 126 13.31 13.24 20.57
N GLU A 127 12.45 14.00 21.26
CA GLU A 127 12.64 15.45 21.42
C GLU A 127 14.00 15.78 22.06
N SER A 128 14.40 15.01 23.08
CA SER A 128 15.69 15.17 23.75
C SER A 128 16.89 15.03 22.82
N ILE A 129 16.82 14.19 21.78
CA ILE A 129 17.89 14.05 20.78
C ILE A 129 18.04 15.34 19.96
N LYS A 130 16.92 15.99 19.59
CA LYS A 130 16.98 17.26 18.86
C LYS A 130 17.55 18.39 19.71
N GLU A 131 17.20 18.42 21.00
CA GLU A 131 17.68 19.45 21.95
C GLU A 131 19.21 19.43 22.13
N VAL A 132 19.89 18.33 21.80
CA VAL A 132 21.36 18.22 21.78
C VAL A 132 21.98 19.12 20.70
N PHE A 133 21.32 19.29 19.55
CA PHE A 133 21.84 20.01 18.39
C PHE A 133 21.39 21.47 18.38
N GLN A 134 21.99 22.31 19.23
CA GLN A 134 21.62 23.73 19.37
C GLN A 134 22.45 24.68 18.49
N THR A 135 23.63 24.24 18.06
CA THR A 135 24.54 25.04 17.23
C THR A 135 24.26 24.75 15.76
N SER A 136 24.02 25.80 14.99
CA SER A 136 23.78 25.69 13.55
C SER A 136 24.95 25.00 12.85
N THR A 137 24.70 23.83 12.29
CA THR A 137 25.67 23.08 11.48
C THR A 137 24.93 22.28 10.40
N THR A 138 25.64 21.85 9.37
CA THR A 138 25.12 20.91 8.37
C THR A 138 25.63 19.52 8.70
N PHE A 139 24.80 18.51 8.45
CA PHE A 139 25.17 17.11 8.60
C PHE A 139 26.43 16.81 7.80
N ASP A 140 27.42 16.23 8.47
CA ASP A 140 28.66 15.75 7.89
C ASP A 140 28.81 14.25 8.18
N ALA A 141 29.00 13.48 7.11
CA ALA A 141 29.15 12.04 7.19
C ALA A 141 30.38 11.60 8.02
N SER A 142 31.43 12.43 8.09
CA SER A 142 32.60 12.13 8.93
C SER A 142 32.36 12.33 10.43
N GLU A 143 31.27 12.98 10.81
CA GLU A 143 30.99 13.40 12.19
C GLU A 143 29.96 12.52 12.90
N ILE A 144 29.44 11.45 12.28
CA ILE A 144 28.37 10.63 12.86
C ILE A 144 28.71 10.05 14.23
N GLU A 145 29.98 9.67 14.45
CA GLU A 145 30.46 9.18 15.76
C GLU A 145 30.45 10.30 16.81
N ASN A 146 30.79 11.53 16.39
CA ASN A 146 30.78 12.70 17.27
C ASN A 146 29.34 13.10 17.62
N TYR A 147 28.40 13.02 16.67
CA TYR A 147 26.98 13.25 16.93
C TYR A 147 26.43 12.27 17.97
N VAL A 148 26.69 10.97 17.81
CA VAL A 148 26.25 9.95 18.79
C VAL A 148 26.94 10.11 20.14
N ALA A 149 28.24 10.40 20.17
CA ALA A 149 28.97 10.67 21.41
C ALA A 149 28.42 11.90 22.14
N GLN A 150 28.05 12.95 21.41
CA GLN A 150 27.42 14.15 21.96
C GLN A 150 26.06 13.82 22.59
N ILE A 151 25.21 13.05 21.89
CA ILE A 151 23.92 12.61 22.40
C ILE A 151 24.10 11.81 23.70
N ASN A 152 24.97 10.79 23.68
CA ASN A 152 25.23 9.93 24.84
C ASN A 152 25.78 10.71 26.04
N THR A 153 26.65 11.67 25.80
CA THR A 153 27.22 12.50 26.87
C THR A 153 26.17 13.43 27.49
N GLN A 154 25.33 14.06 26.67
CA GLN A 154 24.36 15.05 27.16
C GLN A 154 23.10 14.42 27.77
N LEU A 155 22.66 13.27 27.25
CA LEU A 155 21.44 12.60 27.67
C LEU A 155 21.67 11.41 28.60
N GLU A 156 22.94 11.10 28.93
CA GLU A 156 23.32 9.92 29.71
C GLU A 156 22.78 8.61 29.10
N THR A 157 22.81 8.52 27.75
CA THR A 157 22.35 7.35 26.98
C THR A 157 23.52 6.48 26.50
N ASN A 158 23.20 5.33 25.91
CA ASN A 158 24.17 4.43 25.27
C ASN A 158 23.70 4.03 23.86
N ILE A 159 23.35 5.03 23.04
CA ILE A 159 23.04 4.84 21.62
C ILE A 159 24.31 4.37 20.92
N THR A 160 24.17 3.35 20.10
CA THR A 160 25.23 2.83 19.23
C THR A 160 24.79 2.93 17.79
N LEU A 161 25.69 3.29 16.88
CA LEU A 161 25.37 3.29 15.47
C LEU A 161 24.99 1.88 14.99
N ILE A 162 23.84 1.77 14.33
CA ILE A 162 23.45 0.58 13.59
C ILE A 162 24.52 0.24 12.53
N SER A 163 24.64 -1.05 12.17
CA SER A 163 25.64 -1.48 11.19
C SER A 163 25.34 -0.89 9.82
N THR A 164 26.39 -0.78 8.98
CA THR A 164 26.24 -0.33 7.59
C THR A 164 25.29 -1.22 6.82
N GLU A 165 25.39 -2.54 7.00
CA GLU A 165 24.58 -3.53 6.31
C GLU A 165 23.10 -3.37 6.67
N ALA A 166 22.79 -3.26 7.96
CA ALA A 166 21.41 -3.11 8.42
C ALA A 166 20.79 -1.77 7.98
N ALA A 167 21.53 -0.66 8.07
CA ALA A 167 21.03 0.64 7.62
C ALA A 167 20.77 0.69 6.12
N THR A 168 21.68 0.12 5.33
CA THR A 168 21.56 0.08 3.87
C THR A 168 20.38 -0.82 3.46
N ALA A 169 20.26 -2.00 4.07
CA ALA A 169 19.14 -2.91 3.80
C ALA A 169 17.78 -2.27 4.13
N HIS A 170 17.69 -1.54 5.24
CA HIS A 170 16.47 -0.83 5.63
C HIS A 170 16.08 0.27 4.63
N LEU A 171 17.05 1.10 4.25
CA LEU A 171 16.82 2.17 3.28
C LEU A 171 16.45 1.61 1.90
N GLU A 172 17.14 0.57 1.44
CA GLU A 172 16.85 -0.12 0.18
C GLU A 172 15.45 -0.75 0.17
N ALA A 173 15.04 -1.38 1.27
CA ALA A 173 13.69 -1.91 1.41
C ALA A 173 12.64 -0.80 1.29
N SER A 174 12.85 0.34 1.95
CA SER A 174 11.96 1.50 1.89
C SER A 174 11.85 2.09 0.47
N VAL A 175 12.99 2.29 -0.20
CA VAL A 175 13.04 2.80 -1.58
C VAL A 175 12.34 1.83 -2.55
N THR A 176 12.60 0.54 -2.40
CA THR A 176 12.05 -0.48 -3.30
C THR A 176 10.55 -0.65 -3.09
N LEU A 177 10.06 -0.63 -1.84
CA LEU A 177 8.63 -0.66 -1.54
C LEU A 177 7.92 0.56 -2.16
N ALA A 178 8.47 1.76 -1.96
CA ALA A 178 7.93 2.98 -2.55
C ALA A 178 7.85 2.93 -4.09
N ALA A 179 8.90 2.43 -4.74
CA ALA A 179 8.91 2.24 -6.18
C ALA A 179 7.87 1.19 -6.65
N SER A 180 7.73 0.10 -5.90
CA SER A 180 6.79 -0.99 -6.22
C SER A 180 5.34 -0.54 -6.08
N VAL A 181 5.01 0.22 -5.02
CA VAL A 181 3.67 0.82 -4.84
C VAL A 181 3.37 1.83 -5.96
N LYS A 182 4.33 2.69 -6.31
CA LYS A 182 4.17 3.68 -7.39
C LYS A 182 3.94 3.04 -8.76
N ALA A 183 4.49 1.85 -9.00
CA ALA A 183 4.30 1.12 -10.24
C ALA A 183 2.86 0.59 -10.41
N LEU A 184 2.07 0.51 -9.33
CA LEU A 184 0.66 0.13 -9.35
C LEU A 184 -0.22 1.39 -9.32
N ASP A 185 -0.28 2.08 -10.46
CA ASP A 185 -0.97 3.38 -10.61
C ASP A 185 -2.50 3.32 -10.50
N THR A 186 -3.08 2.12 -10.45
CA THR A 186 -4.53 1.90 -10.31
C THR A 186 -5.01 1.71 -8.86
N LEU A 187 -4.10 1.68 -7.88
CA LEU A 187 -4.49 1.46 -6.49
C LEU A 187 -5.26 2.65 -5.90
N PRO A 188 -6.31 2.41 -5.10
CA PRO A 188 -6.99 3.49 -4.38
C PRO A 188 -6.04 4.23 -3.43
N PRO A 189 -6.19 5.57 -3.23
CA PRO A 189 -5.31 6.34 -2.37
C PRO A 189 -5.20 5.84 -0.92
N ALA A 190 -6.27 5.26 -0.38
CA ALA A 190 -6.27 4.66 0.94
C ALA A 190 -5.36 3.42 1.01
N VAL A 191 -5.37 2.58 -0.03
CA VAL A 191 -4.51 1.39 -0.15
C VAL A 191 -3.05 1.80 -0.32
N VAL A 192 -2.77 2.81 -1.17
CA VAL A 192 -1.41 3.37 -1.30
C VAL A 192 -0.89 3.88 0.05
N SER A 193 -1.74 4.62 0.78
CA SER A 193 -1.37 5.17 2.09
C SER A 193 -1.14 4.07 3.14
N ALA A 194 -1.94 3.01 3.12
CA ALA A 194 -1.77 1.84 3.97
C ALA A 194 -0.47 1.07 3.65
N LEU A 195 -0.23 0.75 2.38
CA LEU A 195 0.97 0.03 1.95
C LEU A 195 2.24 0.79 2.32
N LEU A 196 2.23 2.11 2.16
CA LEU A 196 3.39 2.91 2.51
C LEU A 196 3.51 3.17 4.00
N SER A 197 2.48 2.98 4.85
CA SER A 197 2.46 3.31 6.30
C SER A 197 3.62 2.66 7.11
N PRO A 198 3.99 3.16 8.30
CA PRO A 198 4.93 2.44 9.15
C PRO A 198 4.40 1.04 9.48
N GLN A 199 5.30 0.07 9.71
CA GLN A 199 4.88 -1.30 10.05
C GLN A 199 4.19 -1.36 11.42
N SER A 200 3.01 -1.97 11.41
CA SER A 200 2.31 -2.47 12.59
C SER A 200 3.07 -3.65 13.21
N GLN A 201 2.79 -4.02 14.45
CA GLN A 201 3.25 -5.30 14.99
C GLN A 201 2.22 -6.38 14.64
N LEU A 202 2.62 -7.35 13.83
CA LEU A 202 1.73 -8.45 13.43
C LEU A 202 1.82 -9.63 14.40
N SER A 203 0.70 -10.31 14.62
CA SER A 203 0.70 -11.66 15.21
C SER A 203 1.13 -12.70 14.16
N GLN A 204 1.46 -13.91 14.60
CA GLN A 204 1.81 -14.99 13.66
C GLN A 204 0.62 -15.36 12.76
N GLU A 205 -0.59 -15.31 13.30
CA GLU A 205 -1.81 -15.58 12.54
C GLU A 205 -2.00 -14.56 11.40
N VAL A 206 -1.68 -13.28 11.61
CA VAL A 206 -1.73 -12.27 10.54
C VAL A 206 -0.62 -12.49 9.51
N LEU A 207 0.59 -12.90 9.93
CA LEU A 207 1.65 -13.24 8.98
C LEU A 207 1.27 -14.43 8.10
N ASP A 208 0.73 -15.49 8.70
CA ASP A 208 0.27 -16.68 7.98
C ASP A 208 -0.92 -16.36 7.06
N ALA A 209 -1.81 -15.44 7.46
CA ALA A 209 -2.87 -14.92 6.60
C ALA A 209 -2.32 -14.23 5.33
N LEU A 210 -1.21 -13.48 5.42
CA LEU A 210 -0.59 -12.88 4.23
C LEU A 210 -0.13 -13.96 3.22
N ALA A 211 0.51 -15.02 3.71
CA ALA A 211 0.96 -16.13 2.85
C ALA A 211 -0.22 -16.91 2.24
N TYR A 212 -1.26 -17.16 3.04
CA TYR A 212 -2.47 -17.84 2.59
C TYR A 212 -3.20 -17.02 1.53
N MET A 213 -3.44 -15.73 1.79
CA MET A 213 -4.11 -14.81 0.87
C MET A 213 -3.34 -14.65 -0.44
N LEU A 214 -2.00 -14.57 -0.40
CA LEU A 214 -1.20 -14.52 -1.64
C LEU A 214 -1.39 -15.77 -2.51
N ASN A 215 -1.46 -16.95 -1.88
CA ASN A 215 -1.72 -18.21 -2.58
C ASN A 215 -3.17 -18.31 -3.07
N GLU A 216 -4.13 -17.81 -2.30
CA GLU A 216 -5.55 -17.83 -2.65
C GLU A 216 -5.89 -16.91 -3.83
N GLU A 217 -5.38 -15.68 -3.82
CA GLU A 217 -5.54 -14.75 -4.94
C GLU A 217 -4.85 -15.27 -6.21
N ARG A 218 -3.70 -15.94 -6.05
CA ARG A 218 -3.06 -16.66 -7.15
C ARG A 218 -3.93 -17.81 -7.67
N LEU A 219 -4.59 -18.53 -6.77
CA LEU A 219 -5.51 -19.61 -7.11
C LEU A 219 -6.69 -19.11 -7.93
N ALA A 220 -7.30 -17.99 -7.52
CA ALA A 220 -8.39 -17.35 -8.27
C ALA A 220 -7.94 -17.01 -9.70
N TYR A 221 -6.82 -16.28 -9.81
CA TYR A 221 -6.23 -15.90 -11.10
C TYR A 221 -5.98 -17.11 -12.03
N ASP A 222 -5.39 -18.18 -11.49
CA ASP A 222 -5.05 -19.37 -12.26
C ASP A 222 -6.29 -20.16 -12.68
N ILE A 223 -7.24 -20.39 -11.76
CA ILE A 223 -8.50 -21.11 -12.07
C ILE A 223 -9.25 -20.39 -13.18
N TYR A 224 -9.38 -19.07 -13.08
CA TYR A 224 -10.17 -18.30 -14.02
C TYR A 224 -9.57 -18.29 -15.43
N ASN A 225 -8.28 -18.03 -15.54
CA ASN A 225 -7.60 -18.07 -16.84
C ASN A 225 -7.58 -19.49 -17.41
N TYR A 226 -7.33 -20.51 -16.57
CA TYR A 226 -7.34 -21.91 -17.01
C TYR A 226 -8.73 -22.34 -17.52
N LEU A 227 -9.80 -22.10 -16.77
CA LEU A 227 -11.15 -22.52 -17.15
C LEU A 227 -11.67 -21.75 -18.37
N TYR A 228 -11.34 -20.47 -18.50
CA TYR A 228 -11.66 -19.71 -19.71
C TYR A 228 -10.98 -20.30 -20.95
N ALA A 229 -9.68 -20.60 -20.86
CA ALA A 229 -8.93 -21.22 -21.95
C ALA A 229 -9.42 -22.64 -22.26
N TYR A 230 -9.74 -23.43 -21.22
CA TYR A 230 -10.19 -24.82 -21.35
C TYR A 230 -11.51 -24.94 -22.10
N HIS A 231 -12.50 -24.12 -21.75
CA HIS A 231 -13.81 -24.13 -22.41
C HIS A 231 -13.79 -23.41 -23.76
N ASN A 232 -12.82 -22.51 -23.98
CA ASN A 232 -12.66 -21.71 -25.19
C ASN A 232 -13.98 -21.06 -25.64
N ASP A 233 -14.66 -20.40 -24.71
CA ASP A 233 -15.95 -19.76 -24.95
C ASP A 233 -16.00 -18.32 -24.42
N SER A 234 -16.21 -17.39 -25.34
CA SER A 234 -16.44 -15.96 -25.07
C SER A 234 -17.61 -15.65 -24.12
N THR A 235 -18.57 -16.56 -23.94
CA THR A 235 -19.66 -16.40 -22.96
C THR A 235 -19.18 -16.49 -21.51
N LEU A 236 -17.96 -17.03 -21.29
CA LEU A 236 -17.31 -17.13 -19.98
C LEU A 236 -16.26 -16.04 -19.74
N LYS A 237 -16.25 -14.98 -20.56
CA LYS A 237 -15.23 -13.90 -20.51
C LYS A 237 -15.07 -13.24 -19.15
N GLN A 238 -16.05 -13.33 -18.25
CA GLN A 238 -15.96 -12.84 -16.88
C GLN A 238 -14.81 -13.48 -16.13
N LEU A 239 -14.54 -14.78 -16.34
CA LEU A 239 -13.39 -15.47 -15.73
C LEU A 239 -12.09 -14.71 -16.04
N THR A 240 -11.73 -14.58 -17.32
CA THR A 240 -10.48 -13.89 -17.69
C THR A 240 -10.51 -12.38 -17.41
N ASN A 241 -11.68 -11.71 -17.51
CA ASN A 241 -11.78 -10.30 -17.16
C ASN A 241 -11.50 -10.04 -15.68
N ILE A 242 -12.02 -10.88 -14.78
CA ILE A 242 -11.79 -10.77 -13.34
C ILE A 242 -10.32 -11.05 -13.06
N ALA A 243 -9.78 -12.17 -13.58
CA ALA A 243 -8.38 -12.53 -13.41
C ALA A 243 -7.41 -11.42 -13.83
N THR A 244 -7.60 -10.86 -15.03
CA THR A 244 -6.64 -9.90 -15.61
C THR A 244 -6.82 -8.45 -15.17
N LYS A 245 -7.95 -8.10 -14.55
CA LYS A 245 -8.26 -6.72 -14.16
C LYS A 245 -8.39 -6.52 -12.65
N SER A 246 -8.58 -7.59 -11.88
CA SER A 246 -8.70 -7.54 -10.43
C SER A 246 -7.73 -8.48 -9.73
N GLU A 247 -7.75 -9.78 -10.01
CA GLU A 247 -6.91 -10.72 -9.24
C GLU A 247 -5.41 -10.47 -9.43
N SER A 248 -5.00 -9.98 -10.61
CA SER A 248 -3.63 -9.50 -10.80
C SER A 248 -3.26 -8.37 -9.82
N THR A 249 -4.19 -7.44 -9.58
CA THR A 249 -4.00 -6.33 -8.64
C THR A 249 -4.09 -6.82 -7.19
N HIS A 250 -4.93 -7.80 -6.88
CA HIS A 250 -5.00 -8.40 -5.55
C HIS A 250 -3.68 -9.10 -5.19
N ILE A 251 -3.20 -10.00 -6.06
CA ILE A 251 -1.90 -10.67 -5.92
C ILE A 251 -0.80 -9.65 -5.65
N GLN A 252 -0.71 -8.61 -6.49
CA GLN A 252 0.32 -7.59 -6.33
C GLN A 252 0.15 -6.77 -5.04
N SER A 253 -1.07 -6.51 -4.60
CA SER A 253 -1.33 -5.81 -3.33
C SER A 253 -0.89 -6.64 -2.12
N VAL A 254 -1.13 -7.96 -2.14
CA VAL A 254 -0.67 -8.86 -1.08
C VAL A 254 0.84 -9.08 -1.16
N GLN A 255 1.44 -9.17 -2.35
CA GLN A 255 2.90 -9.18 -2.52
C GLN A 255 3.54 -7.94 -1.86
N LEU A 256 2.92 -6.77 -1.97
CA LEU A 256 3.42 -5.55 -1.31
C LEU A 256 3.30 -5.61 0.21
N LEU A 257 2.26 -6.24 0.77
CA LEU A 257 2.19 -6.51 2.21
C LEU A 257 3.24 -7.53 2.66
N VAL A 258 3.43 -8.61 1.90
CA VAL A 258 4.48 -9.61 2.16
C VAL A 258 5.86 -8.96 2.10
N LYS A 259 6.14 -8.16 1.08
CA LYS A 259 7.38 -7.38 0.97
C LYS A 259 7.58 -6.44 2.16
N LYS A 260 6.49 -5.82 2.62
CA LYS A 260 6.51 -4.93 3.79
C LYS A 260 6.82 -5.70 5.07
N TYR A 261 6.23 -6.87 5.32
CA TYR A 261 6.26 -7.51 6.64
C TYR A 261 7.12 -8.77 6.75
N ALA A 262 7.26 -9.51 5.67
CA ALA A 262 7.90 -10.81 5.60
C ALA A 262 8.68 -10.96 4.28
N PRO A 263 9.67 -10.09 3.99
CA PRO A 263 10.48 -10.21 2.78
C PRO A 263 11.33 -11.49 2.75
N ASN A 264 11.51 -12.13 3.92
CA ASN A 264 12.03 -13.48 4.03
C ASN A 264 10.87 -14.44 4.31
N TYR A 265 10.71 -15.46 3.47
CA TYR A 265 9.64 -16.46 3.56
C TYR A 265 9.68 -17.33 4.83
N ASP A 266 10.76 -17.27 5.63
CA ASP A 266 10.88 -17.99 6.90
C ASP A 266 10.00 -17.43 8.02
N ALA A 267 9.40 -16.25 7.82
CA ALA A 267 8.42 -15.66 8.73
C ALA A 267 7.07 -16.39 8.74
N PHE A 268 6.77 -17.19 7.72
CA PHE A 268 5.50 -17.92 7.60
C PHE A 268 5.60 -19.30 8.24
N THR A 269 4.58 -19.68 9.02
CA THR A 269 4.53 -21.00 9.68
C THR A 269 3.55 -21.99 9.05
N ASN A 270 2.74 -21.52 8.09
CA ASN A 270 1.73 -22.32 7.39
C ASN A 270 2.17 -22.85 6.01
N ILE A 271 3.40 -22.57 5.59
CA ILE A 271 3.98 -23.16 4.37
C ILE A 271 4.40 -24.61 4.65
N ASP A 272 3.66 -25.56 4.08
CA ASP A 272 3.83 -27.00 4.30
C ASP A 272 4.29 -27.77 3.04
N LEU A 273 4.51 -27.08 1.93
CA LEU A 273 5.13 -27.57 0.71
C LEU A 273 6.43 -26.80 0.39
N THR A 274 6.97 -26.99 -0.82
CA THR A 274 8.18 -26.26 -1.24
C THR A 274 7.82 -24.79 -1.44
N ALA A 275 8.41 -23.91 -0.62
CA ALA A 275 8.24 -22.47 -0.69
C ALA A 275 8.51 -21.93 -2.11
N LEU A 276 7.61 -21.07 -2.60
CA LEU A 276 7.67 -20.53 -3.96
C LEU A 276 8.39 -19.19 -4.06
N ASP A 277 8.59 -18.49 -2.95
CA ASP A 277 9.33 -17.22 -2.84
C ASP A 277 8.84 -16.13 -3.81
N TYR A 278 7.54 -15.86 -3.75
CA TYR A 278 6.86 -14.95 -4.66
C TYR A 278 6.87 -13.48 -4.22
N VAL A 279 7.70 -13.05 -3.26
CA VAL A 279 7.72 -11.63 -2.79
C VAL A 279 7.92 -10.66 -3.96
N ASP A 280 8.92 -10.93 -4.80
CA ASP A 280 9.34 -10.06 -5.92
C ASP A 280 9.19 -10.75 -7.29
N THR A 281 8.57 -11.93 -7.34
CA THR A 281 8.33 -12.64 -8.60
C THR A 281 7.23 -11.96 -9.40
N THR A 282 7.47 -11.64 -10.68
CA THR A 282 6.42 -11.02 -11.50
C THR A 282 5.32 -12.03 -11.82
N LEU A 283 4.08 -11.55 -11.98
CA LEU A 283 2.91 -12.41 -12.17
C LEU A 283 3.05 -13.43 -13.33
N GLY A 284 3.76 -13.05 -14.39
CA GLY A 284 4.02 -13.92 -15.55
C GLY A 284 5.08 -14.99 -15.33
N GLU A 285 5.91 -14.84 -14.29
CA GLU A 285 6.98 -15.77 -13.91
C GLU A 285 6.55 -16.74 -12.80
N MET A 286 5.50 -16.39 -12.05
CA MET A 286 4.88 -17.30 -11.08
C MET A 286 4.37 -18.57 -11.76
N ASN A 287 4.68 -19.73 -11.16
CA ASN A 287 4.29 -21.03 -11.66
C ASN A 287 2.79 -21.24 -11.51
N ALA A 288 2.06 -21.21 -12.62
CA ALA A 288 0.63 -21.48 -12.61
C ALA A 288 0.33 -22.86 -12.03
N SER A 289 -0.79 -23.00 -11.32
CA SER A 289 -1.31 -24.26 -10.75
C SER A 289 -0.47 -24.90 -9.64
N THR A 290 0.56 -24.22 -9.15
CA THR A 290 1.47 -24.70 -8.10
C THR A 290 1.40 -23.77 -6.89
N TYR A 291 1.21 -24.34 -5.71
CA TYR A 291 1.06 -23.60 -4.44
C TYR A 291 1.94 -24.20 -3.36
N ASP A 292 2.38 -23.37 -2.41
CA ASP A 292 3.23 -23.81 -1.30
C ASP A 292 2.46 -24.12 0.00
N ILE A 293 1.12 -24.01 -0.06
CA ILE A 293 0.18 -24.44 0.98
C ILE A 293 -0.69 -25.57 0.44
N ASN A 294 -0.61 -26.75 1.05
CA ASN A 294 -1.25 -27.97 0.59
C ASN A 294 -2.79 -27.87 0.55
N ALA A 295 -3.38 -27.09 1.46
CA ALA A 295 -4.81 -26.78 1.45
C ALA A 295 -5.22 -26.06 0.14
N ILE A 296 -4.47 -25.03 -0.27
CA ILE A 296 -4.68 -24.29 -1.51
C ILE A 296 -4.47 -25.20 -2.73
N GLN A 297 -3.41 -26.02 -2.74
CA GLN A 297 -3.17 -26.96 -3.83
C GLN A 297 -4.32 -27.97 -4.01
N THR A 298 -4.90 -28.42 -2.90
CA THR A 298 -6.07 -29.32 -2.88
C THR A 298 -7.32 -28.61 -3.39
N LEU A 299 -7.54 -27.36 -2.97
CA LEU A 299 -8.65 -26.53 -3.42
C LEU A 299 -8.59 -26.30 -4.92
N TYR A 300 -7.42 -25.90 -5.45
CA TYR A 300 -7.21 -25.71 -6.88
C TYR A 300 -7.57 -26.97 -7.68
N THR A 301 -7.05 -28.13 -7.26
CA THR A 301 -7.27 -29.41 -7.94
C THR A 301 -8.75 -29.79 -7.96
N THR A 302 -9.43 -29.58 -6.83
CA THR A 302 -10.87 -29.84 -6.67
C THR A 302 -11.69 -28.95 -7.60
N LEU A 303 -11.45 -27.64 -7.56
CA LEU A 303 -12.23 -26.65 -8.28
C LEU A 303 -12.00 -26.72 -9.80
N VAL A 304 -10.76 -26.92 -10.25
CA VAL A 304 -10.49 -27.15 -11.68
C VAL A 304 -11.17 -28.42 -12.17
N THR A 305 -11.17 -29.49 -11.39
CA THR A 305 -11.85 -30.75 -11.75
C THR A 305 -13.35 -30.52 -11.94
N LYS A 306 -14.01 -29.80 -11.02
CA LYS A 306 -15.42 -29.43 -11.17
C LYS A 306 -15.62 -28.52 -12.39
N GLY A 307 -14.84 -27.45 -12.50
CA GLY A 307 -15.02 -26.42 -13.52
C GLY A 307 -14.90 -26.94 -14.95
N LYS A 308 -14.15 -28.03 -15.17
CA LYS A 308 -14.01 -28.68 -16.49
C LYS A 308 -15.26 -29.45 -16.94
N ILE A 309 -16.16 -29.81 -16.02
CA ILE A 309 -17.33 -30.64 -16.34
C ILE A 309 -18.26 -29.93 -17.34
N SER A 310 -18.53 -28.65 -17.12
CA SER A 310 -19.36 -27.86 -18.03
C SER A 310 -19.11 -26.36 -17.90
N ARG A 311 -19.61 -25.58 -18.86
CA ARG A 311 -19.63 -24.11 -18.80
C ARG A 311 -20.31 -23.59 -17.53
N ARG A 312 -21.38 -24.27 -17.09
CA ARG A 312 -22.10 -23.93 -15.87
C ARG A 312 -21.21 -24.18 -14.66
N ASP A 313 -20.57 -25.35 -14.59
CA ASP A 313 -19.67 -25.69 -13.50
C ASP A 313 -18.49 -24.71 -13.41
N ALA A 314 -17.97 -24.22 -14.53
CA ALA A 314 -16.91 -23.21 -14.53
C ALA A 314 -17.34 -21.89 -13.86
N LEU A 315 -18.59 -21.47 -14.05
CA LEU A 315 -19.12 -20.26 -13.41
C LEU A 315 -19.54 -20.49 -11.96
N GLU A 316 -20.03 -21.69 -11.64
CA GLU A 316 -20.25 -22.08 -10.25
C GLU A 316 -18.93 -22.12 -9.48
N VAL A 317 -17.84 -22.60 -10.09
CA VAL A 317 -16.49 -22.53 -9.50
C VAL A 317 -16.07 -21.09 -9.26
N GLY A 318 -16.40 -20.17 -10.17
CA GLY A 318 -16.24 -18.72 -9.91
C GLY A 318 -16.89 -18.32 -8.59
N CYS A 319 -18.19 -18.58 -8.40
CA CYS A 319 -18.88 -18.30 -7.14
C CYS A 319 -18.25 -18.99 -5.93
N MET A 320 -17.76 -20.23 -6.08
CA MET A 320 -17.13 -20.97 -4.99
C MET A 320 -15.84 -20.31 -4.53
N VAL A 321 -14.98 -19.90 -5.46
CA VAL A 321 -13.73 -19.18 -5.15
C VAL A 321 -14.05 -17.88 -4.42
N GLU A 322 -14.95 -17.05 -4.95
CA GLU A 322 -15.26 -15.75 -4.33
C GLU A 322 -15.85 -15.88 -2.93
N VAL A 323 -16.67 -16.92 -2.68
CA VAL A 323 -17.22 -17.16 -1.35
C VAL A 323 -16.15 -17.66 -0.38
N THR A 324 -15.23 -18.52 -0.83
CA THR A 324 -14.08 -18.93 -0.01
C THR A 324 -13.23 -17.71 0.35
N ASP A 325 -12.83 -16.94 -0.65
CA ASP A 325 -12.03 -15.72 -0.49
C ASP A 325 -12.68 -14.70 0.46
N ILE A 326 -13.98 -14.41 0.28
CA ILE A 326 -14.72 -13.50 1.18
C ILE A 326 -14.76 -14.01 2.62
N ASN A 327 -14.92 -15.32 2.83
CA ASN A 327 -14.98 -15.89 4.18
C ASN A 327 -13.62 -15.78 4.86
N ASP A 328 -12.54 -16.13 4.15
CA ASP A 328 -11.17 -16.10 4.65
C ASP A 328 -10.75 -14.63 4.92
N LEU A 329 -11.05 -13.70 4.00
CA LEU A 329 -10.84 -12.26 4.22
C LEU A 329 -11.62 -11.70 5.41
N ASN A 330 -12.84 -12.17 5.68
CA ASN A 330 -13.59 -11.72 6.86
C ASN A 330 -12.90 -12.16 8.17
N GLU A 331 -12.30 -13.35 8.20
CA GLU A 331 -11.50 -13.81 9.33
C GLU A 331 -10.21 -12.98 9.45
N ASP A 332 -9.48 -12.81 8.36
CA ASP A 332 -8.21 -12.09 8.31
C ASP A 332 -8.32 -10.60 8.64
N ILE A 333 -9.44 -9.97 8.26
CA ILE A 333 -9.78 -8.60 8.68
C ILE A 333 -9.98 -8.53 10.20
N ASN A 334 -10.57 -9.54 10.83
CA ASN A 334 -10.72 -9.57 12.28
C ASN A 334 -9.37 -9.79 12.98
N LEU A 335 -8.51 -10.65 12.43
CA LEU A 335 -7.16 -10.89 12.95
C LEU A 335 -6.28 -9.63 12.87
N SER A 336 -6.29 -8.95 11.72
CA SER A 336 -5.53 -7.71 11.52
C SER A 336 -6.04 -6.57 12.43
N LYS A 337 -7.36 -6.43 12.61
CA LYS A 337 -7.95 -5.50 13.60
C LYS A 337 -7.53 -5.83 15.02
N ALA A 338 -7.52 -7.10 15.41
CA ALA A 338 -7.07 -7.52 16.73
C ALA A 338 -5.57 -7.21 16.98
N SER A 339 -4.76 -7.21 15.91
CA SER A 339 -3.34 -6.83 15.94
C SER A 339 -3.10 -5.31 15.83
N ASN A 340 -4.16 -4.49 15.76
CA ASN A 340 -4.07 -3.05 15.43
C ASN A 340 -3.33 -2.76 14.12
N ALA A 341 -3.37 -3.70 13.16
CA ALA A 341 -2.74 -3.58 11.85
C ALA A 341 -3.69 -2.94 10.85
N ALA A 342 -3.94 -1.63 11.01
CA ALA A 342 -4.89 -0.89 10.19
C ALA A 342 -4.51 -0.85 8.70
N ASP A 343 -3.22 -0.92 8.41
CA ASP A 343 -2.71 -0.98 7.05
C ASP A 343 -3.03 -2.32 6.36
N VAL A 344 -2.79 -3.45 7.05
CA VAL A 344 -3.21 -4.78 6.57
C VAL A 344 -4.72 -4.85 6.42
N THR A 345 -5.46 -4.34 7.42
CA THR A 345 -6.92 -4.27 7.40
C THR A 345 -7.43 -3.54 6.15
N THR A 346 -6.82 -2.41 5.80
CA THR A 346 -7.24 -1.59 4.65
C THR A 346 -7.06 -2.33 3.33
N VAL A 347 -5.96 -3.08 3.17
CA VAL A 347 -5.72 -3.87 1.96
C VAL A 347 -6.69 -5.05 1.89
N PHE A 348 -6.89 -5.79 2.98
CA PHE A 348 -7.86 -6.90 3.00
C PHE A 348 -9.31 -6.45 2.76
N GLU A 349 -9.71 -5.30 3.30
CA GLU A 349 -11.02 -4.70 3.00
C GLU A 349 -11.13 -4.33 1.51
N PHE A 350 -10.05 -3.83 0.90
CA PHE A 350 -10.00 -3.56 -0.55
C PHE A 350 -10.19 -4.83 -1.40
N LEU A 351 -9.50 -5.92 -1.07
CA LEU A 351 -9.67 -7.22 -1.73
C LEU A 351 -11.12 -7.71 -1.59
N ARG A 352 -11.63 -7.79 -0.36
CA ARG A 352 -12.98 -8.33 -0.07
C ARG A 352 -14.08 -7.56 -0.79
N ASP A 353 -13.96 -6.23 -0.83
CA ASP A 353 -14.94 -5.38 -1.47
C ASP A 353 -14.96 -5.61 -3.00
N ALA A 354 -13.82 -5.96 -3.61
CA ALA A 354 -13.74 -6.40 -5.00
C ALA A 354 -14.33 -7.82 -5.19
N SER A 355 -14.05 -8.77 -4.30
CA SER A 355 -14.60 -10.13 -4.34
C SER A 355 -16.13 -10.16 -4.29
N TYR A 356 -16.78 -9.23 -3.55
CA TYR A 356 -18.24 -9.04 -3.64
C TYR A 356 -18.69 -8.71 -5.07
N THR A 357 -17.95 -7.85 -5.77
CA THR A 357 -18.25 -7.48 -7.16
C THR A 357 -18.07 -8.66 -8.10
N HIS A 358 -17.06 -9.49 -7.88
CA HIS A 358 -16.82 -10.69 -8.66
C HIS A 358 -17.91 -11.75 -8.45
N TYR A 359 -18.33 -11.98 -7.19
CA TYR A 359 -19.45 -12.86 -6.86
C TYR A 359 -20.70 -12.48 -7.67
N TRP A 360 -21.06 -11.20 -7.69
CA TRP A 360 -22.21 -10.72 -8.46
C TRP A 360 -22.01 -10.80 -9.97
N ALA A 361 -20.77 -10.71 -10.46
CA ALA A 361 -20.47 -10.93 -11.87
C ALA A 361 -20.68 -12.40 -12.28
N PHE A 362 -20.26 -13.37 -11.45
CA PHE A 362 -20.52 -14.79 -11.68
C PHE A 362 -21.99 -15.14 -11.55
N ASP A 363 -22.69 -14.63 -10.53
CA ASP A 363 -24.13 -14.80 -10.34
C ASP A 363 -24.92 -14.32 -11.57
N LYS A 364 -24.60 -13.11 -12.06
CA LYS A 364 -25.23 -12.56 -13.26
C LYS A 364 -24.97 -13.39 -14.50
N ALA A 365 -23.75 -13.92 -14.64
CA ALA A 365 -23.42 -14.75 -15.79
C ALA A 365 -24.13 -16.12 -15.76
N LEU A 366 -24.25 -16.74 -14.58
CA LEU A 366 -25.05 -17.95 -14.37
C LEU A 366 -26.52 -17.71 -14.74
N LYS A 367 -27.10 -16.59 -14.29
CA LYS A 367 -28.47 -16.18 -14.64
C LYS A 367 -28.63 -15.95 -16.15
N ALA A 368 -27.65 -15.32 -16.80
CA ALA A 368 -27.66 -15.14 -18.25
C ALA A 368 -27.61 -16.47 -19.03
N MET A 369 -27.03 -17.52 -18.44
CA MET A 369 -27.04 -18.89 -18.97
C MET A 369 -28.30 -19.69 -18.63
N GLY A 370 -29.29 -19.08 -17.96
CA GLY A 370 -30.55 -19.73 -17.59
C GLY A 370 -30.52 -20.48 -16.25
N VAL A 371 -29.48 -20.30 -15.43
CA VAL A 371 -29.47 -20.80 -14.04
C VAL A 371 -30.26 -19.83 -13.17
N THR A 372 -31.53 -20.16 -12.90
CA THR A 372 -32.49 -19.26 -12.22
C THR A 372 -31.96 -18.65 -10.93
N ASN A 373 -31.27 -19.46 -10.11
CA ASN A 373 -30.80 -19.05 -8.80
C ASN A 373 -29.35 -18.53 -8.79
N GLY A 374 -28.74 -18.33 -9.97
CA GLY A 374 -27.35 -17.86 -10.08
C GLY A 374 -26.37 -18.66 -9.21
N CYS A 375 -25.58 -17.97 -8.39
CA CYS A 375 -24.57 -18.61 -7.52
C CYS A 375 -25.17 -19.58 -6.49
N CYS A 376 -26.40 -19.34 -6.01
CA CYS A 376 -27.11 -20.27 -5.12
C CYS A 376 -27.36 -21.65 -5.77
N GLY A 377 -27.26 -21.74 -7.11
CA GLY A 377 -27.32 -23.02 -7.83
C GLY A 377 -26.13 -23.96 -7.55
N ALA A 378 -25.02 -23.44 -7.03
CA ALA A 378 -23.85 -24.22 -6.65
C ALA A 378 -23.98 -24.90 -5.27
N GLY A 379 -24.95 -24.48 -4.45
CA GLY A 379 -25.20 -24.99 -3.09
C GLY A 379 -25.60 -23.89 -2.12
N GLU A 380 -26.21 -24.27 -0.99
CA GLU A 380 -26.66 -23.32 0.05
C GLU A 380 -25.49 -22.53 0.64
N SER A 381 -24.32 -23.14 0.78
CA SER A 381 -23.09 -22.49 1.28
C SER A 381 -22.53 -21.43 0.34
N TYR A 382 -23.03 -21.31 -0.90
CA TYR A 382 -22.59 -20.33 -1.89
C TYR A 382 -23.69 -19.30 -2.21
N CYS A 383 -24.77 -19.31 -1.42
CA CYS A 383 -25.92 -18.46 -1.62
C CYS A 383 -25.88 -17.27 -0.65
N HIS A 384 -25.40 -16.13 -1.13
CA HIS A 384 -25.17 -14.94 -0.32
C HIS A 384 -25.88 -13.71 -0.90
N PRO A 385 -27.23 -13.66 -0.88
CA PRO A 385 -27.99 -12.50 -1.34
C PRO A 385 -27.74 -11.24 -0.49
N GLU A 386 -27.17 -11.39 0.69
CA GLU A 386 -26.80 -10.32 1.62
C GLU A 386 -25.51 -9.58 1.23
N TYR A 387 -24.68 -10.13 0.35
CA TYR A 387 -23.44 -9.48 -0.06
C TYR A 387 -23.71 -8.11 -0.70
N PRO A 388 -22.91 -7.08 -0.35
CA PRO A 388 -23.04 -5.76 -0.96
C PRO A 388 -23.05 -5.84 -2.49
N ASN A 389 -24.07 -5.24 -3.11
CA ASN A 389 -24.20 -5.17 -4.56
C ASN A 389 -24.11 -3.70 -4.98
N VAL A 390 -22.89 -3.17 -4.98
CA VAL A 390 -22.63 -1.79 -5.40
C VAL A 390 -22.28 -1.81 -6.89
N PRO A 391 -23.00 -1.07 -7.75
CA PRO A 391 -22.66 -1.00 -9.17
C PRO A 391 -21.23 -0.46 -9.37
N GLN A 392 -20.47 -1.05 -10.31
CA GLN A 392 -19.17 -0.54 -10.74
C GLN A 392 -19.24 0.98 -11.01
N GLY A 393 -18.43 1.76 -10.29
CA GLY A 393 -18.35 3.22 -10.44
C GLY A 393 -19.17 4.06 -9.46
N GLN A 394 -19.83 3.47 -8.46
CA GLN A 394 -20.52 4.22 -7.39
C GLN A 394 -20.07 3.89 -5.96
N GLY A 395 -19.08 3.00 -5.80
CA GLY A 395 -18.32 2.89 -4.55
C GLY A 395 -17.47 4.13 -4.36
N LYS A 396 -17.45 4.68 -3.13
CA LYS A 396 -16.50 5.74 -2.77
C LYS A 396 -15.10 5.12 -2.83
N HIS A 397 -14.40 5.29 -3.94
CA HIS A 397 -12.97 5.03 -4.07
C HIS A 397 -12.26 6.35 -4.33
#